data_AF-A0A7S0LK14-F1
#
_entry.id   AF-A0A7S0LK14-F1
#
_cell.length_a   1.000
_cell.length_b   1.000
_cell.length_c   1.000
_cell.angle_alpha   90.00
_cell.angle_beta   90.00
_cell.angle_gamma   90.00
#
_symmetry.space_group_name_H-M   'P 1'
#
loop_
_entity.id
_entity.type
_entity.pdbx_description
1 polymer ?
#
loop_
_entity_poly.entity_id
_entity_poly.type
_entity_poly.pdbx_seq_one_letter_code
_entity_poly.pdbx_strand_id
1 'polypeptide(L)'
;QRAGAAPDGACIVVGTCASGYDEETNVFGDIIFSDQLTDVAGASNCPTQYFWESFPASSGPADRTTYLFTYLDLHPSRPSVSEIFDDYWRLLPSYQGISLEELKLRRALFGLFLSYKDSPLRAGFDRVLQVGDASGVQSPLSFGGFGALMRHLPRLTDGISSAVRAKAVRQSDLALLNLYQPNLRSAWLFQAAMRPPPAGAPAWEAGFISRVLAATFEAMTASGDSVMRPFLQDVLRVDGLALTIGGLMLTSPLVAIEIVLRLGPLAIADWSVHFAAMLAYSLLASPPVATALMAAQRASPPPRAFALQELSNVWKYGAGFDFEQLTPPTPLPPAMRERARGAAAAMRSAANTTGT
;
A
#
# COMPACT_ATOMS: atom_id res chain seq x y z
N GLN A 1 -7.04 11.63 -20.63
CA GLN A 1 -6.71 12.56 -19.52
C GLN A 1 -5.21 12.62 -19.23
N ARG A 2 -4.46 11.51 -19.18
CA ARG A 2 -3.00 11.56 -18.94
C ARG A 2 -2.11 11.80 -20.19
N ALA A 3 -2.68 11.81 -21.40
CA ALA A 3 -2.00 12.16 -22.66
C ALA A 3 -0.65 11.45 -22.91
N GLY A 4 -0.54 10.17 -22.52
CA GLY A 4 0.69 9.40 -22.67
C GLY A 4 1.75 9.66 -21.59
N ALA A 5 1.43 10.41 -20.53
CA ALA A 5 2.33 10.60 -19.40
C ALA A 5 2.74 9.24 -18.80
N ALA A 6 4.03 9.09 -18.59
CA ALA A 6 4.58 7.89 -17.98
C ALA A 6 4.21 7.82 -16.48
N PRO A 7 3.96 6.62 -15.93
CA PRO A 7 3.85 6.44 -14.48
C PRO A 7 5.13 6.84 -13.74
N ASP A 8 5.00 7.21 -12.48
CA ASP A 8 6.14 7.53 -11.61
C ASP A 8 6.73 6.27 -10.94
N GLY A 9 5.93 5.20 -10.89
CA GLY A 9 6.32 3.92 -10.34
C GLY A 9 5.39 2.80 -10.79
N ALA A 10 5.86 1.58 -10.58
CA ALA A 10 5.10 0.39 -10.84
C ALA A 10 5.28 -0.60 -9.68
N CYS A 11 4.33 -1.52 -9.57
CA CYS A 11 4.55 -2.79 -8.90
C CYS A 11 4.17 -3.92 -9.83
N ILE A 12 5.04 -4.92 -9.89
CA ILE A 12 4.71 -6.20 -10.49
C ILE A 12 4.39 -7.17 -9.36
N VAL A 13 3.25 -7.84 -9.50
CA VAL A 13 2.81 -8.94 -8.64
C VAL A 13 2.66 -10.17 -9.52
N VAL A 14 3.19 -11.30 -9.08
CA VAL A 14 2.98 -12.63 -9.66
C VAL A 14 2.57 -13.58 -8.55
N GLY A 15 1.87 -14.64 -8.87
CA GLY A 15 1.50 -15.59 -7.84
C GLY A 15 0.60 -16.70 -8.31
N THR A 16 0.24 -17.55 -7.35
CA THR A 16 -0.64 -18.68 -7.59
C THR A 16 -1.63 -18.88 -6.45
N CYS A 17 -2.73 -19.55 -6.78
CA CYS A 17 -3.49 -20.33 -5.82
C CYS A 17 -3.23 -21.81 -6.10
N ALA A 18 -2.78 -22.55 -5.09
CA ALA A 18 -2.47 -23.96 -5.19
C ALA A 18 -2.98 -24.72 -3.97
N SER A 19 -3.29 -26.00 -4.15
CA SER A 19 -3.56 -26.95 -3.07
C SER A 19 -2.35 -27.83 -2.80
N GLY A 20 -2.27 -28.46 -1.64
CA GLY A 20 -1.18 -29.38 -1.28
C GLY A 20 -0.48 -28.99 0.03
N TYR A 21 -0.89 -27.87 0.62
CA TYR A 21 -0.41 -27.42 1.91
C TYR A 21 -1.02 -28.26 3.03
N ASP A 22 -0.23 -28.50 4.08
CA ASP A 22 -0.71 -29.13 5.30
C ASP A 22 -1.74 -28.23 6.00
N GLU A 23 -2.94 -28.79 6.22
CA GLU A 23 -4.07 -28.10 6.84
C GLU A 23 -3.79 -27.68 8.29
N GLU A 24 -2.89 -28.39 8.99
CA GLU A 24 -2.54 -28.05 10.36
C GLU A 24 -1.75 -26.74 10.43
N THR A 25 -0.88 -26.51 9.46
CA THR A 25 0.04 -25.37 9.39
C THR A 25 -0.44 -24.22 8.49
N ASN A 26 -1.33 -24.46 7.52
CA ASN A 26 -1.91 -23.43 6.64
C ASN A 26 -3.00 -22.59 7.32
N VAL A 27 -2.65 -21.89 8.41
CA VAL A 27 -3.60 -21.13 9.24
C VAL A 27 -3.22 -19.67 9.51
N PHE A 28 -2.14 -19.20 8.87
CA PHE A 28 -1.66 -17.83 9.01
C PHE A 28 -1.38 -17.22 7.64
N GLY A 29 -1.32 -15.89 7.60
CA GLY A 29 -0.90 -15.16 6.42
C GLY A 29 0.29 -14.25 6.69
N ASP A 30 1.01 -13.92 5.62
CA ASP A 30 2.10 -12.96 5.60
C ASP A 30 1.68 -11.70 4.82
N ILE A 31 2.11 -10.54 5.29
CA ILE A 31 1.85 -9.23 4.65
C ILE A 31 3.18 -8.47 4.59
N ILE A 32 3.59 -8.05 3.39
CA ILE A 32 4.87 -7.37 3.12
C ILE A 32 6.03 -8.10 3.82
N PHE A 33 6.08 -9.42 3.65
CA PHE A 33 7.12 -10.25 4.22
C PHE A 33 8.32 -10.33 3.29
N SER A 34 9.53 -10.26 3.83
CA SER A 34 10.77 -10.44 3.05
C SER A 34 11.67 -11.41 3.80
N ASP A 35 11.93 -12.57 3.20
CA ASP A 35 12.87 -13.59 3.67
C ASP A 35 14.24 -13.50 3.01
N GLN A 36 14.36 -12.72 1.93
CA GLN A 36 15.60 -12.59 1.16
C GLN A 36 16.22 -11.20 1.32
N LEU A 37 17.54 -11.14 1.10
CA LEU A 37 18.24 -9.89 0.80
C LEU A 37 17.84 -9.42 -0.61
N THR A 38 18.25 -8.21 -0.99
CA THR A 38 18.11 -7.76 -2.39
C THR A 38 18.79 -8.76 -3.32
N ASP A 39 18.01 -9.32 -4.25
CA ASP A 39 18.43 -10.28 -5.27
C ASP A 39 18.73 -9.54 -6.60
N VAL A 40 19.15 -10.26 -7.62
CA VAL A 40 19.26 -9.79 -9.00
C VAL A 40 18.22 -10.48 -9.86
N ALA A 41 17.51 -9.71 -10.70
CA ALA A 41 16.43 -10.23 -11.51
C ALA A 41 16.55 -9.79 -12.98
N GLY A 42 16.05 -10.66 -13.87
CA GLY A 42 15.98 -10.45 -15.31
C GLY A 42 17.32 -10.42 -16.05
N ALA A 43 17.27 -10.32 -17.36
CA ALA A 43 18.43 -10.36 -18.26
C ALA A 43 19.43 -9.22 -18.04
N SER A 44 19.00 -8.14 -17.38
CA SER A 44 19.81 -6.99 -17.01
C SER A 44 20.54 -7.15 -15.67
N ASN A 45 20.30 -8.26 -14.93
CA ASN A 45 20.77 -8.48 -13.56
C ASN A 45 20.44 -7.29 -12.64
N CYS A 46 19.21 -6.80 -12.71
CA CYS A 46 18.78 -5.61 -11.97
C CYS A 46 18.61 -5.94 -10.48
N PRO A 47 19.20 -5.15 -9.56
CA PRO A 47 18.90 -5.26 -8.13
C PRO A 47 17.40 -5.15 -7.88
N THR A 48 16.85 -6.15 -7.20
CA THR A 48 15.41 -6.32 -6.99
C THR A 48 15.13 -6.82 -5.59
N GLN A 49 14.30 -6.10 -4.86
CA GLN A 49 13.82 -6.53 -3.55
C GLN A 49 12.47 -7.20 -3.73
N TYR A 50 12.39 -8.45 -3.27
CA TYR A 50 11.17 -9.24 -3.32
C TYR A 50 10.44 -9.21 -1.99
N PHE A 51 9.12 -9.29 -2.10
CA PHE A 51 8.21 -9.36 -0.97
C PHE A 51 7.12 -10.38 -1.23
N TRP A 52 6.64 -10.98 -0.15
CA TRP A 52 5.60 -11.98 -0.16
C TRP A 52 4.34 -11.50 0.54
N GLU A 53 3.22 -11.90 -0.05
CA GLU A 53 1.92 -11.94 0.59
C GLU A 53 1.34 -13.33 0.40
N SER A 54 0.88 -13.97 1.46
CA SER A 54 0.24 -15.28 1.32
C SER A 54 -0.83 -15.51 2.37
N PHE A 55 -1.90 -16.20 1.97
CA PHE A 55 -3.09 -16.39 2.80
C PHE A 55 -3.73 -17.74 2.52
N PRO A 56 -4.27 -18.43 3.55
CA PRO A 56 -5.16 -19.58 3.34
C PRO A 56 -6.34 -19.16 2.45
N ALA A 57 -6.62 -19.94 1.42
CA ALA A 57 -7.68 -19.63 0.48
C ALA A 57 -9.03 -20.12 0.99
N SER A 58 -10.10 -19.39 0.69
CA SER A 58 -11.46 -19.79 1.10
C SER A 58 -11.99 -21.03 0.38
N SER A 59 -11.27 -21.53 -0.64
CA SER A 59 -11.66 -22.71 -1.42
C SER A 59 -11.37 -24.04 -0.72
N GLY A 60 -10.53 -24.04 0.32
CA GLY A 60 -10.25 -25.23 1.12
C GLY A 60 -9.11 -25.04 2.12
N PRO A 61 -9.04 -25.85 3.20
CA PRO A 61 -8.01 -25.72 4.24
C PRO A 61 -6.60 -26.01 3.74
N ALA A 62 -6.45 -26.84 2.71
CA ALA A 62 -5.17 -27.14 2.06
C ALA A 62 -4.83 -26.19 0.90
N ASP A 63 -5.70 -25.21 0.60
CA ASP A 63 -5.49 -24.25 -0.47
C ASP A 63 -4.85 -22.98 0.08
N ARG A 64 -3.85 -22.44 -0.62
CA ARG A 64 -3.18 -21.19 -0.26
C ARG A 64 -3.00 -20.33 -1.50
N THR A 65 -3.22 -19.03 -1.32
CA THR A 65 -2.85 -18.02 -2.32
C THR A 65 -1.53 -17.39 -1.91
N THR A 66 -0.57 -17.37 -2.82
CA THR A 66 0.79 -16.89 -2.57
C THR A 66 1.23 -15.96 -3.69
N TYR A 67 1.58 -14.73 -3.31
CA TYR A 67 2.01 -13.65 -4.18
C TYR A 67 3.47 -13.28 -3.89
N LEU A 68 4.26 -13.11 -4.95
CA LEU A 68 5.54 -12.43 -4.95
C LEU A 68 5.38 -11.09 -5.63
N PHE A 69 5.92 -10.02 -5.06
CA PHE A 69 5.86 -8.71 -5.67
C PHE A 69 7.12 -7.89 -5.43
N THR A 70 7.28 -6.84 -6.23
CA THR A 70 8.38 -5.88 -6.10
C THR A 70 7.95 -4.49 -6.56
N TYR A 71 8.53 -3.45 -5.94
CA TYR A 71 8.32 -2.04 -6.33
C TYR A 71 9.39 -1.61 -7.32
N LEU A 72 8.98 -0.90 -8.38
CA LEU A 72 9.82 -0.52 -9.50
C LEU A 72 9.62 0.97 -9.87
N ASP A 73 10.65 1.57 -10.48
CA ASP A 73 10.48 2.72 -11.38
C ASP A 73 10.28 2.19 -12.81
N LEU A 74 10.32 3.08 -13.79
CA LEU A 74 10.25 2.72 -15.21
C LEU A 74 11.61 2.62 -15.89
N HIS A 75 12.68 2.39 -15.12
CA HIS A 75 13.99 2.23 -15.73
C HIS A 75 13.98 1.02 -16.69
N PRO A 76 14.52 1.12 -17.91
CA PRO A 76 14.46 0.02 -18.89
C PRO A 76 15.16 -1.27 -18.46
N SER A 77 16.05 -1.19 -17.47
CA SER A 77 16.69 -2.37 -16.89
C SER A 77 15.79 -3.14 -15.93
N ARG A 78 14.62 -2.62 -15.54
CA ARG A 78 13.75 -3.34 -14.60
C ARG A 78 13.26 -4.65 -15.21
N PRO A 79 13.16 -5.74 -14.42
CA PRO A 79 12.72 -7.02 -14.93
C PRO A 79 11.27 -6.94 -15.43
N SER A 80 10.98 -7.74 -16.43
CA SER A 80 9.63 -7.96 -16.96
C SER A 80 8.78 -8.80 -16.01
N VAL A 81 7.47 -8.81 -16.25
CA VAL A 81 6.53 -9.68 -15.52
C VAL A 81 6.91 -11.15 -15.64
N SER A 82 7.38 -11.58 -16.82
CA SER A 82 7.77 -12.97 -17.05
C SER A 82 8.99 -13.36 -16.23
N GLU A 83 10.02 -12.51 -16.19
CA GLU A 83 11.25 -12.77 -15.43
C GLU A 83 10.97 -12.83 -13.92
N ILE A 84 10.09 -11.97 -13.41
CA ILE A 84 9.65 -12.05 -12.01
C ILE A 84 8.82 -13.33 -11.76
N PHE A 85 8.08 -13.81 -12.75
CA PHE A 85 7.35 -15.08 -12.63
C PHE A 85 8.30 -16.28 -12.57
N ASP A 86 9.42 -16.25 -13.30
CA ASP A 86 10.46 -17.26 -13.20
C ASP A 86 11.12 -17.26 -11.82
N ASP A 87 11.40 -16.07 -11.27
CA ASP A 87 11.88 -15.91 -9.90
C ASP A 87 10.87 -16.40 -8.85
N TYR A 88 9.57 -16.20 -9.09
CA TYR A 88 8.53 -16.76 -8.22
C TYR A 88 8.63 -18.28 -8.13
N TRP A 89 8.74 -18.99 -9.25
CA TRP A 89 8.85 -20.46 -9.22
C TRP A 89 10.13 -20.93 -8.54
N ARG A 90 11.24 -20.21 -8.75
CA ARG A 90 12.53 -20.50 -8.13
C ARG A 90 12.51 -20.31 -6.61
N LEU A 91 11.87 -19.24 -6.13
CA LEU A 91 11.89 -18.85 -4.72
C LEU A 91 10.76 -19.48 -3.89
N LEU A 92 9.63 -19.84 -4.52
CA LEU A 92 8.45 -20.36 -3.85
C LEU A 92 8.75 -21.57 -2.92
N PRO A 93 9.56 -22.57 -3.31
CA PRO A 93 9.82 -23.72 -2.44
C PRO A 93 10.51 -23.37 -1.14
N SER A 94 11.49 -22.46 -1.20
CA SER A 94 12.20 -21.99 0.00
C SER A 94 11.27 -21.18 0.89
N TYR A 95 10.48 -20.27 0.31
CA TYR A 95 9.55 -19.44 1.07
C TYR A 95 8.45 -20.25 1.76
N GLN A 96 7.81 -21.17 1.04
CA GLN A 96 6.67 -21.94 1.56
C GLN A 96 7.08 -23.26 2.24
N GLY A 97 8.35 -23.67 2.14
CA GLY A 97 8.84 -24.93 2.70
C GLY A 97 8.20 -26.17 2.06
N ILE A 98 7.85 -26.12 0.77
CA ILE A 98 7.16 -27.19 0.03
C ILE A 98 7.73 -27.32 -1.39
N SER A 99 7.87 -28.53 -1.91
CA SER A 99 8.33 -28.73 -3.29
C SER A 99 7.25 -28.35 -4.31
N LEU A 100 7.65 -28.01 -5.53
CA LEU A 100 6.68 -27.65 -6.58
C LEU A 100 5.85 -28.87 -7.02
N GLU A 101 6.41 -30.07 -6.92
CA GLU A 101 5.78 -31.34 -7.30
C GLU A 101 4.61 -31.71 -6.38
N GLU A 102 4.64 -31.25 -5.13
CA GLU A 102 3.56 -31.45 -4.15
C GLU A 102 2.38 -30.49 -4.39
N LEU A 103 2.61 -29.38 -5.09
CA LEU A 103 1.60 -28.36 -5.34
C LEU A 103 0.71 -28.72 -6.54
N LYS A 104 -0.61 -28.70 -6.31
CA LYS A 104 -1.59 -28.76 -7.41
C LYS A 104 -2.08 -27.35 -7.70
N LEU A 105 -1.53 -26.78 -8.77
CA LEU A 105 -1.89 -25.44 -9.22
C LEU A 105 -3.37 -25.36 -9.59
N ARG A 106 -4.09 -24.41 -8.98
CA ARG A 106 -5.48 -24.09 -9.35
C ARG A 106 -5.54 -22.89 -10.29
N ARG A 107 -4.72 -21.87 -10.02
CA ARG A 107 -4.67 -20.64 -10.81
C ARG A 107 -3.30 -19.98 -10.69
N ALA A 108 -2.77 -19.51 -11.81
CA ALA A 108 -1.68 -18.55 -11.86
C ALA A 108 -2.24 -17.14 -12.10
N LEU A 109 -1.58 -16.11 -11.57
CA LEU A 109 -1.99 -14.72 -11.74
C LEU A 109 -0.77 -13.81 -11.81
N PHE A 110 -0.92 -12.72 -12.55
CA PHE A 110 0.04 -11.63 -12.58
C PHE A 110 -0.69 -10.29 -12.68
N GLY A 111 -0.06 -9.22 -12.22
CA GLY A 111 -0.58 -7.87 -12.24
C GLY A 111 0.55 -6.86 -12.36
N LEU A 112 0.30 -5.80 -13.13
CA LEU A 112 1.15 -4.62 -13.20
C LEU A 112 0.33 -3.43 -12.70
N PHE A 113 0.67 -2.95 -11.50
CA PHE A 113 0.01 -1.81 -10.87
C PHE A 113 0.83 -0.56 -11.12
N LEU A 114 0.26 0.35 -11.91
CA LEU A 114 0.90 1.62 -12.24
C LEU A 114 0.48 2.70 -11.25
N SER A 115 1.46 3.44 -10.76
CA SER A 115 1.27 4.50 -9.78
C SER A 115 1.78 5.82 -10.35
N TYR A 116 0.97 6.86 -10.17
CA TYR A 116 1.30 8.21 -10.58
C TYR A 116 1.39 9.05 -9.32
N LYS A 117 2.46 9.83 -9.20
CA LYS A 117 2.53 10.88 -8.19
C LYS A 117 1.32 11.75 -8.40
N ASP A 118 1.06 12.24 -9.61
CA ASP A 118 -0.11 13.05 -9.91
C ASP A 118 -1.46 12.29 -9.91
N SER A 119 -1.93 11.97 -8.70
CA SER A 119 -3.18 11.29 -8.38
C SER A 119 -3.83 11.85 -7.10
N PRO A 120 -5.15 11.67 -6.88
CA PRO A 120 -6.12 11.10 -7.82
C PRO A 120 -6.36 11.99 -9.05
N LEU A 121 -6.75 11.37 -10.16
CA LEU A 121 -7.00 12.03 -11.43
C LEU A 121 -8.33 12.78 -11.38
N ARG A 122 -8.24 14.10 -11.60
CA ARG A 122 -9.41 14.98 -11.66
C ARG A 122 -10.19 14.74 -12.94
N ALA A 123 -11.52 14.83 -12.85
CA ALA A 123 -12.39 14.72 -14.02
C ALA A 123 -11.98 15.74 -15.09
N GLY A 124 -11.81 15.27 -16.33
CA GLY A 124 -11.42 16.06 -17.49
C GLY A 124 -12.56 16.36 -18.47
N PHE A 125 -13.76 15.84 -18.22
CA PHE A 125 -14.93 16.04 -19.10
C PHE A 125 -16.20 16.21 -18.27
N ASP A 126 -17.19 16.89 -18.85
CA ASP A 126 -18.54 16.95 -18.29
C ASP A 126 -19.13 15.53 -18.22
N ARG A 127 -19.80 15.21 -17.11
CA ARG A 127 -20.54 13.95 -16.91
C ARG A 127 -19.69 12.67 -17.02
N VAL A 128 -18.36 12.77 -16.97
CA VAL A 128 -17.44 11.61 -16.97
C VAL A 128 -16.52 11.68 -15.76
N LEU A 129 -16.63 10.68 -14.88
CA LEU A 129 -15.80 10.54 -13.69
C LEU A 129 -15.06 9.20 -13.72
N GLN A 130 -13.79 9.20 -13.32
CA GLN A 130 -12.96 8.01 -13.19
C GLN A 130 -13.07 7.49 -11.75
N VAL A 131 -13.15 6.16 -11.61
CA VAL A 131 -13.22 5.46 -10.31
C VAL A 131 -12.27 4.26 -10.30
N GLY A 132 -11.87 3.81 -9.11
CA GLY A 132 -10.90 2.72 -8.94
C GLY A 132 -9.55 3.02 -9.61
N ASP A 133 -8.93 2.01 -10.22
CA ASP A 133 -7.62 2.16 -10.88
C ASP A 133 -7.60 3.26 -11.94
N ALA A 134 -8.73 3.50 -12.63
CA ALA A 134 -8.85 4.55 -13.62
C ALA A 134 -8.72 5.97 -13.02
N SER A 135 -9.05 6.14 -11.74
CA SER A 135 -8.83 7.42 -11.04
C SER A 135 -7.43 7.55 -10.47
N GLY A 136 -6.64 6.46 -10.40
CA GLY A 136 -5.32 6.51 -9.80
C GLY A 136 -5.33 6.72 -8.29
N VAL A 137 -6.44 6.47 -7.61
CA VAL A 137 -6.59 6.68 -6.15
C VAL A 137 -5.86 5.60 -5.32
N GLN A 138 -5.37 4.54 -5.96
CA GLN A 138 -4.57 3.52 -5.30
C GLN A 138 -3.24 4.08 -4.77
N SER A 139 -2.80 3.57 -3.63
CA SER A 139 -1.50 3.90 -3.05
C SER A 139 -0.35 3.31 -3.84
N PRO A 140 0.79 4.02 -3.90
CA PRO A 140 2.02 3.45 -4.42
C PRO A 140 2.57 2.33 -3.51
N LEU A 141 2.11 2.23 -2.25
CA LEU A 141 2.55 1.20 -1.30
C LEU A 141 1.68 -0.06 -1.38
N SER A 142 0.36 0.08 -1.23
CA SER A 142 -0.53 -1.10 -1.28
C SER A 142 -0.92 -1.44 -2.72
N PHE A 143 -0.66 -2.67 -3.16
CA PHE A 143 -0.96 -3.06 -4.54
C PHE A 143 -2.43 -3.38 -4.73
N GLY A 144 -3.03 -2.74 -5.72
CA GLY A 144 -4.41 -2.96 -6.13
C GLY A 144 -5.34 -1.84 -5.70
N GLY A 145 -6.09 -1.28 -6.65
CA GLY A 145 -7.08 -0.25 -6.34
C GLY A 145 -8.39 -0.77 -5.79
N PHE A 146 -8.56 -2.09 -5.59
CA PHE A 146 -9.78 -2.63 -4.96
C PHE A 146 -9.93 -2.16 -3.50
N GLY A 147 -8.89 -2.26 -2.67
CA GLY A 147 -8.94 -1.80 -1.28
C GLY A 147 -9.21 -0.29 -1.19
N ALA A 148 -8.48 0.50 -2.00
CA ALA A 148 -8.69 1.93 -2.12
C ALA A 148 -10.12 2.27 -2.61
N LEU A 149 -10.65 1.53 -3.59
CA LEU A 149 -12.01 1.71 -4.08
C LEU A 149 -13.03 1.39 -3.00
N MET A 150 -12.92 0.26 -2.30
CA MET A 150 -13.85 -0.11 -1.22
C MET A 150 -13.86 0.93 -0.10
N ARG A 151 -12.69 1.45 0.26
CA ARG A 151 -12.54 2.55 1.22
C ARG A 151 -13.23 3.84 0.76
N HIS A 152 -13.13 4.18 -0.51
CA HIS A 152 -13.72 5.40 -1.07
C HIS A 152 -15.15 5.24 -1.60
N LEU A 153 -15.67 4.03 -1.69
CA LEU A 153 -16.98 3.76 -2.29
C LEU A 153 -18.13 4.53 -1.63
N PRO A 154 -18.21 4.64 -0.28
CA PRO A 154 -19.26 5.42 0.36
C PRO A 154 -19.22 6.90 -0.05
N ARG A 155 -18.05 7.56 0.06
CA ARG A 155 -17.93 8.98 -0.33
C ARG A 155 -18.20 9.22 -1.82
N LEU A 156 -17.78 8.30 -2.68
CA LEU A 156 -17.97 8.44 -4.13
C LEU A 156 -19.45 8.28 -4.49
N THR A 157 -20.14 7.32 -3.89
CA THR A 157 -21.57 7.09 -4.12
C THR A 157 -22.40 8.30 -3.67
N ASP A 158 -22.14 8.78 -2.45
CA ASP A 158 -22.82 9.96 -1.90
C ASP A 158 -22.51 11.21 -2.72
N GLY A 159 -21.25 11.42 -3.06
CA GLY A 159 -20.80 12.57 -3.84
C GLY A 159 -21.37 12.59 -5.26
N ILE A 160 -21.39 11.45 -5.96
CA ILE A 160 -22.01 11.32 -7.29
C ILE A 160 -23.52 11.60 -7.20
N SER A 161 -24.20 11.04 -6.20
CA SER A 161 -25.64 11.27 -5.98
C SER A 161 -25.94 12.75 -5.68
N SER A 162 -25.12 13.40 -4.85
CA SER A 162 -25.21 14.84 -4.57
C SER A 162 -24.94 15.69 -5.81
N ALA A 163 -23.92 15.34 -6.61
CA ALA A 163 -23.60 16.03 -7.86
C ALA A 163 -24.79 16.01 -8.85
N VAL A 164 -25.40 14.84 -9.06
CA VAL A 164 -26.57 14.70 -9.94
C VAL A 164 -27.76 15.51 -9.45
N ARG A 165 -28.09 15.43 -8.14
CA ARG A 165 -29.20 16.19 -7.54
C ARG A 165 -28.99 17.70 -7.63
N ALA A 166 -27.76 18.16 -7.43
CA ALA A 166 -27.39 19.56 -7.52
C ALA A 166 -27.22 20.06 -8.97
N LYS A 167 -27.34 19.18 -9.98
CA LYS A 167 -26.97 19.44 -11.39
C LYS A 167 -25.52 19.91 -11.55
N ALA A 168 -24.65 19.56 -10.60
CA ALA A 168 -23.22 19.87 -10.56
C ALA A 168 -22.43 18.75 -11.26
N VAL A 169 -22.64 18.61 -12.57
CA VAL A 169 -22.12 17.50 -13.38
C VAL A 169 -21.15 17.98 -14.47
N ARG A 170 -20.65 19.22 -14.35
CA ARG A 170 -19.58 19.72 -15.22
C ARG A 170 -18.24 19.18 -14.77
N GLN A 171 -17.26 19.27 -15.67
CA GLN A 171 -15.86 18.90 -15.43
C GLN A 171 -15.32 19.51 -14.12
N SER A 172 -15.56 20.81 -13.90
CA SER A 172 -15.13 21.52 -12.68
C SER A 172 -15.76 20.98 -11.40
N ASP A 173 -17.01 20.54 -11.47
CA ASP A 173 -17.79 20.05 -10.34
C ASP A 173 -17.34 18.64 -9.96
N LEU A 174 -17.25 17.76 -10.96
CA LEU A 174 -16.83 16.37 -10.77
C LEU A 174 -15.36 16.26 -10.34
N ALA A 175 -14.54 17.25 -10.69
CA ALA A 175 -13.16 17.35 -10.22
C ALA A 175 -13.05 17.47 -8.68
N LEU A 176 -14.12 17.86 -7.99
CA LEU A 176 -14.16 17.93 -6.52
C LEU A 176 -14.18 16.54 -5.86
N LEU A 177 -14.66 15.51 -6.58
CA LEU A 177 -14.72 14.13 -6.07
C LEU A 177 -13.35 13.44 -6.03
N ASN A 178 -12.37 13.95 -6.77
CA ASN A 178 -11.00 13.41 -6.84
C ASN A 178 -9.98 14.54 -6.62
N LEU A 179 -10.16 15.34 -5.57
CA LEU A 179 -9.16 16.32 -5.18
C LEU A 179 -7.92 15.65 -4.59
N TYR A 180 -6.88 16.48 -4.47
CA TYR A 180 -5.60 16.15 -3.89
C TYR A 180 -5.71 15.46 -2.52
N GLN A 181 -5.02 14.34 -2.37
CA GLN A 181 -4.94 13.56 -1.14
C GLN A 181 -3.50 13.51 -0.65
N PRO A 182 -3.11 14.32 0.36
CA PRO A 182 -1.72 14.41 0.79
C PRO A 182 -1.22 13.12 1.45
N ASN A 183 -2.06 12.38 2.16
CA ASN A 183 -1.70 11.07 2.72
C ASN A 183 -1.31 10.06 1.63
N LEU A 184 -2.04 10.02 0.52
CA LEU A 184 -1.70 9.21 -0.64
C LEU A 184 -0.33 9.59 -1.22
N ARG A 185 -0.02 10.88 -1.28
CA ARG A 185 1.28 11.37 -1.77
C ARG A 185 2.42 11.02 -0.82
N SER A 186 2.18 11.08 0.49
CA SER A 186 3.18 10.70 1.50
C SER A 186 3.59 9.22 1.42
N ALA A 187 2.76 8.35 0.84
CA ALA A 187 3.07 6.94 0.64
C ALA A 187 4.28 6.70 -0.30
N TRP A 188 4.59 7.65 -1.20
CA TRP A 188 5.68 7.53 -2.17
C TRP A 188 7.06 7.39 -1.53
N LEU A 189 7.28 7.98 -0.36
CA LEU A 189 8.57 7.86 0.34
C LEU A 189 8.83 6.40 0.77
N PHE A 190 7.79 5.70 1.22
CA PHE A 190 7.88 4.31 1.62
C PHE A 190 8.19 3.41 0.42
N GLN A 191 7.46 3.61 -0.69
CA GLN A 191 7.72 2.88 -1.93
C GLN A 191 9.15 3.10 -2.44
N ALA A 192 9.64 4.35 -2.38
CA ALA A 192 11.01 4.67 -2.76
C ALA A 192 12.06 4.01 -1.86
N ALA A 193 11.80 3.91 -0.55
CA ALA A 193 12.68 3.23 0.41
C ALA A 193 12.71 1.70 0.22
N MET A 194 11.66 1.13 -0.36
CA MET A 194 11.50 -0.31 -0.60
C MET A 194 11.97 -0.76 -1.99
N ARG A 195 12.58 0.14 -2.78
CA ARG A 195 13.03 -0.14 -4.15
C ARG A 195 14.55 0.03 -4.28
N PRO A 196 15.29 -1.02 -4.68
CA PRO A 196 16.71 -0.89 -4.99
C PRO A 196 16.99 0.04 -6.19
N PRO A 197 18.20 0.62 -6.28
CA PRO A 197 18.63 1.37 -7.45
C PRO A 197 18.63 0.49 -8.71
N PRO A 198 18.39 1.06 -9.91
CA PRO A 198 18.41 0.29 -11.16
C PRO A 198 19.83 -0.20 -11.50
N ALA A 199 19.91 -1.13 -12.45
CA ALA A 199 21.20 -1.63 -12.93
C ALA A 199 22.10 -0.47 -13.43
N GLY A 200 23.37 -0.49 -13.04
CA GLY A 200 24.36 0.53 -13.39
C GLY A 200 24.42 1.75 -12.46
N ALA A 201 23.44 1.93 -11.57
CA ALA A 201 23.54 2.91 -10.47
C ALA A 201 24.34 2.32 -9.29
N PRO A 202 24.90 3.17 -8.40
CA PRO A 202 25.61 2.70 -7.21
C PRO A 202 24.76 1.76 -6.38
N ALA A 203 25.22 0.52 -6.24
CA ALA A 203 24.48 -0.52 -5.54
C ALA A 203 24.30 -0.16 -4.06
N TRP A 204 23.10 -0.46 -3.56
CA TRP A 204 22.83 -0.44 -2.14
C TRP A 204 23.35 -1.71 -1.48
N GLU A 205 23.71 -1.64 -0.21
CA GLU A 205 23.97 -2.85 0.57
C GLU A 205 22.70 -3.73 0.60
N ALA A 206 22.88 -5.03 0.37
CA ALA A 206 21.79 -5.95 0.03
C ALA A 206 20.74 -6.14 1.16
N GLY A 207 21.14 -6.03 2.42
CA GLY A 207 20.24 -6.12 3.57
C GLY A 207 19.60 -4.80 3.99
N PHE A 208 19.87 -3.69 3.30
CA PHE A 208 19.38 -2.38 3.72
C PHE A 208 17.87 -2.30 3.79
N ILE A 209 17.17 -2.73 2.74
CA ILE A 209 15.71 -2.61 2.66
C ILE A 209 15.07 -3.47 3.75
N SER A 210 15.58 -4.69 3.96
CA SER A 210 15.13 -5.58 5.04
C SER A 210 15.34 -4.97 6.42
N ARG A 211 16.47 -4.29 6.67
CA ARG A 211 16.72 -3.56 7.93
C ARG A 211 15.78 -2.38 8.12
N VAL A 212 15.53 -1.60 7.07
CA VAL A 212 14.57 -0.49 7.09
C VAL A 212 13.18 -0.99 7.45
N LEU A 213 12.73 -2.06 6.81
CA LEU A 213 11.42 -2.66 7.07
C LEU A 213 11.33 -3.20 8.50
N ALA A 214 12.32 -3.98 8.94
CA ALA A 214 12.35 -4.52 10.29
C ALA A 214 12.26 -3.40 11.35
N ALA A 215 13.15 -2.41 11.27
CA ALA A 215 13.16 -1.30 12.22
C ALA A 215 11.87 -0.46 12.20
N THR A 216 11.28 -0.28 11.01
CA THR A 216 10.01 0.46 10.86
C THR A 216 8.84 -0.32 11.46
N PHE A 217 8.72 -1.62 11.17
CA PHE A 217 7.66 -2.47 11.72
C PHE A 217 7.81 -2.68 13.24
N GLU A 218 9.03 -2.76 13.76
CA GLU A 218 9.30 -2.77 15.20
C GLU A 218 8.84 -1.46 15.87
N ALA A 219 9.17 -0.31 15.29
CA ALA A 219 8.72 0.99 15.80
C ALA A 219 7.18 1.13 15.77
N MET A 220 6.52 0.67 14.70
CA MET A 220 5.06 0.64 14.61
C MET A 220 4.44 -0.32 15.63
N THR A 221 5.04 -1.49 15.83
CA THR A 221 4.57 -2.48 16.81
C THR A 221 4.66 -1.94 18.23
N ALA A 222 5.77 -1.28 18.57
CA ALA A 222 5.95 -0.61 19.86
C ALA A 222 4.95 0.54 20.07
N SER A 223 4.50 1.19 19.00
CA SER A 223 3.50 2.25 19.03
C SER A 223 2.05 1.74 19.14
N GLY A 224 1.83 0.43 18.96
CA GLY A 224 0.56 -0.25 19.15
C GLY A 224 -0.41 -0.21 17.96
N ASP A 225 -1.56 -0.84 18.16
CA ASP A 225 -2.57 -1.10 17.12
C ASP A 225 -3.18 0.17 16.50
N SER A 226 -3.17 1.30 17.21
CA SER A 226 -3.62 2.59 16.68
C SER A 226 -2.71 3.12 15.57
N VAL A 227 -1.46 2.68 15.50
CA VAL A 227 -0.50 3.01 14.43
C VAL A 227 -0.46 1.89 13.38
N MET A 228 -0.33 0.64 13.83
CA MET A 228 -0.15 -0.49 12.92
C MET A 228 -1.37 -0.75 12.03
N ARG A 229 -2.59 -0.75 12.57
CA ARG A 229 -3.80 -1.15 11.81
C ARG A 229 -4.16 -0.16 10.69
N PRO A 230 -4.17 1.17 10.91
CA PRO A 230 -4.39 2.12 9.82
C PRO A 230 -3.34 1.98 8.73
N PHE A 231 -2.07 1.84 9.10
CA PHE A 231 -0.96 1.69 8.14
C PHE A 231 -1.15 0.46 7.24
N LEU A 232 -1.44 -0.72 7.82
CA LEU A 232 -1.69 -1.95 7.06
C LEU A 232 -2.95 -1.88 6.18
N GLN A 233 -3.86 -0.94 6.46
CA GLN A 233 -5.04 -0.65 5.63
C GLN A 233 -4.83 0.57 4.72
N ASP A 234 -3.58 0.97 4.52
CA ASP A 234 -3.19 2.07 3.64
C ASP A 234 -3.78 3.43 4.05
N VAL A 235 -4.10 3.58 5.33
CA VAL A 235 -4.58 4.83 5.93
C VAL A 235 -3.46 5.54 6.66
N LEU A 236 -2.68 6.33 5.90
CA LEU A 236 -1.62 7.15 6.49
C LEU A 236 -2.21 8.36 7.20
N ARG A 237 -1.86 8.49 8.49
CA ARG A 237 -2.25 9.59 9.38
C ARG A 237 -1.02 10.25 9.97
N VAL A 238 -1.13 11.52 10.30
CA VAL A 238 -0.02 12.32 10.86
C VAL A 238 0.51 11.70 12.17
N ASP A 239 -0.39 11.30 13.06
CA ASP A 239 -0.03 10.71 14.36
C ASP A 239 0.74 9.40 14.19
N GLY A 240 0.23 8.48 13.36
CA GLY A 240 0.90 7.22 13.07
C GLY A 240 2.27 7.41 12.41
N LEU A 241 2.37 8.32 11.44
CA LEU A 241 3.64 8.65 10.78
C LEU A 241 4.65 9.28 11.75
N ALA A 242 4.22 10.23 12.57
CA ALA A 242 5.09 10.89 13.55
C ALA A 242 5.62 9.90 14.60
N LEU A 243 4.77 9.02 15.12
CA LEU A 243 5.17 7.98 16.07
C LEU A 243 6.13 6.97 15.43
N THR A 244 5.87 6.57 14.18
CA THR A 244 6.74 5.62 13.46
C THR A 244 8.12 6.24 13.18
N ILE A 245 8.16 7.45 12.63
CA ILE A 245 9.41 8.15 12.32
C ILE A 245 10.17 8.46 13.62
N GLY A 246 9.49 9.00 14.63
CA GLY A 246 10.09 9.27 15.94
C GLY A 246 10.63 8.02 16.61
N GLY A 247 9.86 6.92 16.58
CA GLY A 247 10.28 5.61 17.06
C GLY A 247 11.53 5.12 16.35
N LEU A 248 11.55 5.17 15.01
CA LEU A 248 12.72 4.79 14.20
C LEU A 248 13.95 5.63 14.54
N MET A 249 13.81 6.94 14.69
CA MET A 249 14.92 7.83 15.07
C MET A 249 15.48 7.53 16.45
N LEU A 250 14.65 7.05 17.38
CA LEU A 250 15.07 6.72 18.74
C LEU A 250 15.68 5.30 18.84
N THR A 251 15.08 4.30 18.18
CA THR A 251 15.49 2.90 18.30
C THR A 251 16.52 2.48 17.25
N SER A 252 16.56 3.15 16.10
CA SER A 252 17.42 2.80 14.96
C SER A 252 17.92 4.05 14.20
N PRO A 253 18.62 4.99 14.87
CA PRO A 253 19.02 6.28 14.27
C PRO A 253 19.90 6.12 13.03
N LEU A 254 20.77 5.10 12.98
CA LEU A 254 21.63 4.85 11.83
C LEU A 254 20.82 4.46 10.59
N VAL A 255 19.80 3.61 10.76
CA VAL A 255 18.88 3.25 9.67
C VAL A 255 18.17 4.50 9.15
N ALA A 256 17.72 5.37 10.04
CA ALA A 256 17.04 6.61 9.66
C ALA A 256 17.95 7.57 8.87
N ILE A 257 19.22 7.70 9.27
CA ILE A 257 20.23 8.48 8.54
C ILE A 257 20.48 7.87 7.16
N GLU A 258 20.63 6.54 7.07
CA GLU A 258 20.84 5.85 5.80
C GLU A 258 19.67 6.05 4.82
N ILE A 259 18.41 6.04 5.29
CA ILE A 259 17.23 6.35 4.46
C ILE A 259 17.38 7.74 3.84
N VAL A 260 17.70 8.76 4.63
CA VAL A 260 17.86 10.14 4.15
C VAL A 260 18.99 10.25 3.13
N LEU A 261 20.12 9.61 3.39
CA LEU A 261 21.28 9.62 2.47
C LEU A 261 20.98 8.93 1.15
N ARG A 262 20.28 7.79 1.17
CA ARG A 262 19.99 6.99 -0.03
C ARG A 262 18.85 7.57 -0.88
N LEU A 263 17.81 8.11 -0.24
CA LEU A 263 16.70 8.75 -0.96
C LEU A 263 17.04 10.18 -1.42
N GLY A 264 17.98 10.83 -0.73
CA GLY A 264 18.46 12.16 -1.06
C GLY A 264 17.53 13.28 -0.57
N PRO A 265 18.06 14.52 -0.49
CA PRO A 265 17.35 15.65 0.12
C PRO A 265 16.09 16.07 -0.66
N LEU A 266 16.06 15.85 -1.98
CA LEU A 266 14.91 16.22 -2.80
C LEU A 266 13.67 15.36 -2.49
N ALA A 267 13.85 14.05 -2.29
CA ALA A 267 12.74 13.16 -1.93
C ALA A 267 12.17 13.49 -0.54
N ILE A 268 13.05 13.83 0.42
CA ILE A 268 12.65 14.24 1.76
C ILE A 268 11.92 15.59 1.74
N ALA A 269 12.39 16.55 0.93
CA ALA A 269 11.70 17.83 0.76
C ALA A 269 10.31 17.66 0.12
N ASP A 270 10.20 16.86 -0.95
CA ASP A 270 8.93 16.49 -1.59
C ASP A 270 7.93 15.89 -0.58
N TRP A 271 8.38 14.89 0.18
CA TRP A 271 7.57 14.27 1.22
C TRP A 271 7.15 15.25 2.33
N SER A 272 8.04 16.16 2.74
CA SER A 272 7.77 17.13 3.80
C SER A 272 6.63 18.08 3.44
N VAL A 273 6.51 18.45 2.16
CA VAL A 273 5.37 19.25 1.65
C VAL A 273 4.06 18.49 1.81
N HIS A 274 4.03 17.20 1.47
CA HIS A 274 2.86 16.36 1.61
C HIS A 274 2.49 16.13 3.07
N PHE A 275 3.48 15.90 3.94
CA PHE A 275 3.28 15.78 5.37
C PHE A 275 2.72 17.07 6.00
N ALA A 276 3.23 18.24 5.60
CA ALA A 276 2.66 19.54 6.01
C ALA A 276 1.21 19.73 5.54
N ALA A 277 0.89 19.29 4.32
CA ALA A 277 -0.48 19.30 3.83
C ALA A 277 -1.40 18.34 4.61
N MET A 278 -0.89 17.17 5.04
CA MET A 278 -1.64 16.29 5.95
C MET A 278 -1.95 16.98 7.28
N LEU A 279 -0.96 17.67 7.88
CA LEU A 279 -1.17 18.47 9.10
C LEU A 279 -2.27 19.52 8.90
N ALA A 280 -2.22 20.27 7.80
CA ALA A 280 -3.24 21.24 7.47
C ALA A 280 -4.62 20.58 7.30
N TYR A 281 -4.70 19.43 6.63
CA TYR A 281 -5.96 18.71 6.42
C TYR A 281 -6.51 18.15 7.74
N SER A 282 -5.67 17.68 8.66
CA SER A 282 -6.09 17.27 10.00
C SER A 282 -6.70 18.45 10.78
N LEU A 283 -6.14 19.65 10.67
CA LEU A 283 -6.72 20.86 11.28
C LEU A 283 -8.05 21.27 10.63
N LEU A 284 -8.13 21.20 9.29
CA LEU A 284 -9.34 21.53 8.55
C LEU A 284 -10.46 20.50 8.73
N ALA A 285 -10.11 19.24 8.98
CA ALA A 285 -11.05 18.17 9.31
C ALA A 285 -11.43 18.15 10.81
N SER A 286 -10.93 19.10 11.61
CA SER A 286 -11.23 19.17 13.04
C SER A 286 -12.73 19.43 13.32
N PRO A 287 -13.27 18.96 14.46
CA PRO A 287 -14.69 19.11 14.79
C PRO A 287 -15.25 20.54 14.71
N PRO A 288 -14.52 21.60 15.16
CA PRO A 288 -15.02 22.97 15.05
C PRO A 288 -15.19 23.41 13.58
N VAL A 289 -14.21 23.11 12.72
CA VAL A 289 -14.25 23.46 11.31
C VAL A 289 -15.33 22.66 10.59
N ALA A 290 -15.42 21.35 10.86
CA ALA A 290 -16.45 20.48 10.30
C ALA A 290 -17.86 20.98 10.66
N THR A 291 -18.08 21.41 11.90
CA THR A 291 -19.37 21.94 12.36
C THR A 291 -19.73 23.25 11.63
N ALA A 292 -18.78 24.17 11.51
CA ALA A 292 -18.97 25.42 10.78
C ALA A 292 -19.27 25.16 9.29
N LEU A 293 -18.56 24.21 8.68
CA LEU A 293 -18.77 23.82 7.29
C LEU A 293 -20.14 23.18 7.06
N MET A 294 -20.60 22.32 7.96
CA MET A 294 -21.95 21.75 7.92
C MET A 294 -23.04 22.82 8.03
N ALA A 295 -22.85 23.83 8.89
CA ALA A 295 -23.78 24.96 8.99
C ALA A 295 -23.82 25.76 7.68
N ALA A 296 -22.65 26.07 7.10
CA ALA A 296 -22.54 26.75 5.82
C ALA A 296 -23.16 25.93 4.68
N GLN A 297 -22.99 24.61 4.69
CA GLN A 297 -23.58 23.69 3.72
C GLN A 297 -25.12 23.74 3.76
N ARG A 298 -25.71 23.67 4.96
CA ARG A 298 -27.18 23.75 5.13
C ARG A 298 -27.78 25.08 4.69
N ALA A 299 -27.02 26.17 4.83
CA ALA A 299 -27.43 27.50 4.40
C ALA A 299 -27.17 27.79 2.91
N SER A 300 -26.51 26.88 2.18
CA SER A 300 -26.07 27.10 0.80
C SER A 300 -27.03 26.52 -0.24
N PRO A 301 -27.11 27.11 -1.45
CA PRO A 301 -27.84 26.51 -2.57
C PRO A 301 -27.19 25.18 -3.00
N PRO A 302 -27.92 24.28 -3.69
CA PRO A 302 -27.48 22.90 -3.92
C PRO A 302 -26.07 22.74 -4.53
N PRO A 303 -25.65 23.51 -5.57
CA PRO A 303 -24.30 23.37 -6.12
C PRO A 303 -23.19 23.75 -5.13
N ARG A 304 -23.42 24.79 -4.32
CA ARG A 304 -22.48 25.23 -3.29
C ARG A 304 -22.47 24.26 -2.11
N ALA A 305 -23.62 23.73 -1.71
CA ALA A 305 -23.71 22.72 -0.69
C ALA A 305 -22.93 21.44 -1.09
N PHE A 306 -23.04 21.01 -2.35
CA PHE A 306 -22.23 19.92 -2.91
C PHE A 306 -20.73 20.24 -2.82
N ALA A 307 -20.29 21.41 -3.26
CA ALA A 307 -18.88 21.76 -3.22
C ALA A 307 -18.30 21.79 -1.79
N LEU A 308 -19.06 22.30 -0.81
CA LEU A 308 -18.66 22.29 0.60
C LEU A 308 -18.61 20.87 1.18
N GLN A 309 -19.53 19.99 0.76
CA GLN A 309 -19.50 18.57 1.14
C GLN A 309 -18.23 17.89 0.66
N GLU A 310 -17.88 18.06 -0.62
CA GLU A 310 -16.68 17.42 -1.19
C GLU A 310 -15.38 17.98 -0.62
N LEU A 311 -15.35 19.27 -0.28
CA LEU A 311 -14.23 19.86 0.44
C LEU A 311 -14.04 19.22 1.83
N SER A 312 -15.14 19.03 2.57
CA SER A 312 -15.14 18.31 3.85
C SER A 312 -14.61 16.88 3.71
N ASN A 313 -15.11 16.15 2.71
CA ASN A 313 -14.67 14.78 2.42
C ASN A 313 -13.18 14.74 2.12
N VAL A 314 -12.67 15.65 1.31
CA VAL A 314 -11.26 15.67 0.90
C VAL A 314 -10.35 15.92 2.09
N TRP A 315 -10.72 16.80 3.02
CA TRP A 315 -9.96 16.98 4.26
C TRP A 315 -10.00 15.73 5.14
N LYS A 316 -11.18 15.14 5.34
CA LYS A 316 -11.35 13.91 6.14
C LYS A 316 -10.48 12.77 5.59
N TYR A 317 -10.61 12.46 4.30
CA TYR A 317 -9.92 11.34 3.66
C TYR A 317 -8.43 11.63 3.48
N GLY A 318 -8.06 12.86 3.11
CA GLY A 318 -6.66 13.26 2.95
C GLY A 318 -5.88 13.33 4.27
N ALA A 319 -6.56 13.47 5.41
CA ALA A 319 -5.99 13.36 6.75
C ALA A 319 -5.97 11.92 7.31
N GLY A 320 -6.62 10.96 6.63
CA GLY A 320 -6.80 9.60 7.12
C GLY A 320 -7.83 9.48 8.27
N PHE A 321 -8.72 10.46 8.43
CA PHE A 321 -9.80 10.43 9.43
C PHE A 321 -11.04 9.67 8.96
N ASP A 322 -10.96 9.06 7.78
CA ASP A 322 -11.90 8.05 7.28
C ASP A 322 -11.58 6.64 7.77
N PHE A 323 -10.46 6.45 8.47
CA PHE A 323 -10.23 5.21 9.21
C PHE A 323 -11.27 5.08 10.33
N GLU A 324 -12.24 4.20 10.11
CA GLU A 324 -13.16 3.77 11.14
C GLU A 324 -12.58 2.53 11.79
N GLN A 325 -12.39 2.60 13.11
CA GLN A 325 -12.13 1.43 13.90
C GLN A 325 -13.44 0.64 13.93
N LEU A 326 -13.66 -0.20 12.92
CA LEU A 326 -14.69 -1.24 12.98
C LEU A 326 -14.53 -1.93 14.33
N THR A 327 -15.65 -2.27 15.00
CA THR A 327 -15.62 -3.06 16.23
C THR A 327 -14.54 -4.11 16.07
N PRO A 328 -13.47 -4.07 16.89
CA PRO A 328 -12.29 -4.87 16.62
C PRO A 328 -12.76 -6.29 16.34
N PRO A 329 -12.40 -6.91 15.20
CA PRO A 329 -12.74 -8.31 15.01
C PRO A 329 -12.27 -9.03 16.27
N THR A 330 -13.13 -9.87 16.85
CA THR A 330 -12.82 -10.60 18.07
C THR A 330 -11.40 -11.13 17.92
N PRO A 331 -10.46 -10.71 18.79
CA PRO A 331 -9.07 -11.11 18.62
C PRO A 331 -9.02 -12.62 18.45
N LEU A 332 -8.19 -13.11 17.52
CA LEU A 332 -8.01 -14.55 17.36
C LEU A 332 -7.85 -15.18 18.75
N PRO A 333 -8.64 -16.21 19.08
CA PRO A 333 -8.55 -16.90 20.35
C PRO A 333 -7.09 -17.25 20.65
N PRO A 334 -6.62 -17.18 21.92
CA PRO A 334 -5.23 -17.40 22.27
C PRO A 334 -4.64 -18.66 21.63
N ALA A 335 -5.37 -19.78 21.66
CA ALA A 335 -4.97 -21.04 21.05
C ALA A 335 -4.78 -20.94 19.51
N MET A 336 -5.65 -20.23 18.80
CA MET A 336 -5.50 -20.02 17.36
C MET A 336 -4.30 -19.13 17.04
N ARG A 337 -4.03 -18.13 17.88
CA ARG A 337 -2.87 -17.24 17.73
C ARG A 337 -1.56 -17.98 17.99
N GLU A 338 -1.52 -18.82 19.02
CA GLU A 338 -0.37 -19.68 19.31
C GLU A 338 -0.15 -20.69 18.19
N ARG A 339 -1.22 -21.33 17.70
CA ARG A 339 -1.14 -22.22 16.53
C ARG A 339 -0.59 -21.50 15.30
N ALA A 340 -1.11 -20.31 14.98
CA ALA A 340 -0.62 -19.51 13.86
C ALA A 340 0.85 -19.11 14.01
N ARG A 341 1.28 -18.71 15.22
CA ARG A 341 2.69 -18.40 15.51
C ARG A 341 3.58 -19.63 15.41
N GLY A 342 3.13 -20.77 15.93
CA GLY A 342 3.84 -22.05 15.86
C GLY A 342 4.00 -22.52 14.42
N ALA A 343 2.93 -22.47 13.62
CA ALA A 343 2.96 -22.79 12.20
C ALA A 343 3.92 -21.88 11.42
N ALA A 344 3.86 -20.56 11.66
CA ALA A 344 4.79 -19.62 11.04
C ALA A 344 6.25 -19.90 11.43
N ALA A 345 6.52 -20.20 12.70
CA ALA A 345 7.86 -20.54 13.16
C ALA A 345 8.37 -21.86 12.55
N ALA A 346 7.51 -22.87 12.43
CA ALA A 346 7.85 -24.16 11.83
C ALA A 346 8.18 -24.02 10.33
N MET A 347 7.33 -23.31 9.57
CA MET A 347 7.56 -23.03 8.14
C MET A 347 8.88 -22.30 7.92
N ARG A 348 9.16 -21.28 8.74
CA ARG A 348 10.41 -20.49 8.66
C ARG A 348 11.65 -21.29 9.07
N SER A 349 11.53 -22.22 10.01
CA SER A 349 12.64 -23.09 10.42
C SER A 349 12.97 -24.11 9.34
N ALA A 350 11.96 -24.67 8.66
CA ALA A 350 12.14 -25.60 7.54
C ALA A 350 12.83 -24.95 6.33
N ALA A 351 12.52 -23.68 6.05
CA ALA A 351 13.19 -22.87 5.03
C ALA A 351 14.71 -22.71 5.30
N ASN A 352 15.12 -22.53 6.56
CA ASN A 352 16.53 -22.42 6.94
C ASN A 352 17.30 -23.73 6.84
N THR A 353 16.64 -24.89 6.96
CA THR A 353 17.29 -26.21 6.85
C THR A 353 17.45 -26.71 5.41
N THR A 354 16.75 -26.12 4.44
CA THR A 354 16.82 -26.48 3.01
C THR A 354 17.76 -25.58 2.20
N GLY A 355 18.39 -24.59 2.84
CA GLY A 355 19.30 -23.61 2.23
C GLY A 355 20.80 -23.87 2.43
N THR A 356 21.22 -25.07 2.85
CA THR A 356 22.62 -25.55 2.81
C THR A 356 22.76 -26.66 1.81
#